data_AF-A0A256FYA3-F1
#
_entry.id   AF-A0A256FYA3-F1
#
_cell.length_a   1.000
_cell.length_b   1.000
_cell.length_c   1.000
_cell.angle_alpha   90.00
_cell.angle_beta   90.00
_cell.angle_gamma   90.00
#
_symmetry.space_group_name_H-M   'P 1'
#
loop_
_entity.id
_entity.type
_entity.pdbx_description
1 polymer ?
#
loop_
_entity_poly.entity_id
_entity_poly.type
_entity_poly.pdbx_seq_one_letter_code
_entity_poly.pdbx_strand_id
1 'polypeptide(L)' 'MTGPGGATITYSLYRNAARDTVWGDTTGTNTLAGTGTGAAQQLTVYGRVPPQNTPAPGTYTDTVTATITY' A
#
# COMPACT_ATOMS: atom_id res chain seq x y z
N MET A 1 -5.27 2.89 8.04
CA MET A 1 -5.11 4.25 8.57
C MET A 1 -6.12 4.48 9.69
N THR A 2 -5.67 4.97 10.85
CA THR A 2 -6.52 5.21 12.04
C THR A 2 -6.44 6.68 12.43
N GLY A 3 -7.59 7.25 12.79
CA GLY A 3 -7.75 8.66 13.15
C GLY A 3 -8.46 8.85 14.50
N PRO A 4 -8.98 10.06 14.77
CA PRO A 4 -9.62 10.38 16.04
C PRO A 4 -10.77 9.43 16.40
N GLY A 5 -10.90 9.10 17.69
CA GLY A 5 -11.97 8.22 18.18
C GLY A 5 -11.91 6.78 17.65
N GLY A 6 -10.78 6.35 17.10
CA GLY A 6 -10.63 5.01 16.50
C GLY A 6 -11.28 4.87 15.13
N ALA A 7 -11.69 5.99 14.50
CA ALA A 7 -12.18 5.96 13.13
C ALA A 7 -11.10 5.42 12.18
N THR A 8 -11.52 4.68 11.16
CA THR A 8 -10.61 4.08 10.19
C THR A 8 -10.89 4.57 8.78
N ILE A 9 -9.83 4.66 7.99
CA ILE A 9 -9.90 4.87 6.53
C ILE A 9 -9.33 3.65 5.86
N THR A 10 -10.15 3.00 5.03
CA THR A 10 -9.71 1.92 4.16
C THR A 10 -8.94 2.50 2.99
N TYR A 11 -7.83 1.86 2.64
CA TYR A 11 -6.99 2.21 1.50
C TYR A 11 -6.33 0.94 0.96
N SER A 12 -5.77 1.03 -0.25
CA SER A 12 -5.01 -0.05 -0.87
C SER A 12 -3.78 0.49 -1.57
N LEU A 13 -2.76 -0.34 -1.69
CA LEU A 13 -1.51 -0.04 -2.38
C LEU A 13 -1.47 -0.81 -3.71
N TYR A 14 -0.80 -0.24 -4.70
CA TYR A 14 -0.73 -0.77 -6.06
C TYR A 14 0.67 -0.66 -6.63
N ARG A 15 0.99 -1.59 -7.54
CA ARG A 15 2.29 -1.68 -8.24
C ARG A 15 2.39 -0.78 -9.47
N ASN A 16 1.27 -0.28 -9.97
CA ASN A 16 1.22 0.51 -11.19
C ASN A 16 0.35 1.77 -11.06
N ALA A 17 0.62 2.73 -11.95
CA ALA A 17 -0.06 4.03 -11.96
C ALA A 17 -1.57 3.92 -12.23
N ALA A 18 -1.99 2.92 -13.01
CA ALA A 18 -3.40 2.65 -13.28
C ALA A 18 -4.16 2.12 -12.05
N ARG A 19 -3.45 1.64 -11.02
CA ARG A 19 -4.02 1.10 -9.78
C ARG A 19 -4.96 -0.09 -10.03
N ASP A 20 -4.60 -0.95 -10.99
CA ASP A 20 -5.30 -2.20 -11.27
C ASP A 20 -4.59 -3.41 -10.62
N THR A 21 -3.32 -3.25 -10.25
CA THR A 21 -2.48 -4.33 -9.76
C THR A 21 -2.16 -4.09 -8.29
N VAL A 22 -2.93 -4.72 -7.39
CA VAL A 22 -2.76 -4.58 -5.93
C VAL A 22 -1.37 -5.03 -5.50
N TRP A 23 -0.79 -4.29 -4.55
CA TRP A 23 0.42 -4.64 -3.82
C TRP A 23 0.02 -5.07 -2.40
N GLY A 24 0.25 -6.34 -2.10
CA GLY A 24 -0.03 -6.94 -0.79
C GLY A 24 1.12 -7.85 -0.34
N ASP A 25 0.79 -8.77 0.55
CA ASP A 25 1.71 -9.63 1.29
C ASP A 25 1.56 -11.13 0.96
N THR A 26 0.68 -11.49 0.03
CA THR A 26 0.45 -12.86 -0.40
C THR A 26 1.41 -13.24 -1.54
N THR A 27 2.48 -13.95 -1.18
CA THR A 27 3.51 -14.42 -2.12
C THR A 27 2.91 -15.14 -3.32
N GLY A 28 3.36 -14.80 -4.52
CA GLY A 28 2.89 -15.38 -5.77
C GLY A 28 1.56 -14.83 -6.28
N THR A 29 0.89 -13.97 -5.50
CA THR A 29 -0.41 -13.37 -5.87
C THR A 29 -0.30 -11.86 -6.05
N ASN A 30 0.08 -11.14 -5.00
CA ASN A 30 0.08 -9.67 -4.97
C ASN A 30 1.41 -9.08 -4.47
N THR A 31 2.49 -9.87 -4.52
CA THR A 31 3.87 -9.41 -4.32
C THR A 31 4.55 -9.06 -5.64
N LEU A 32 5.67 -8.33 -5.57
CA LEU A 32 6.52 -8.04 -6.72
C LEU A 32 7.74 -8.98 -6.70
N ALA A 33 7.86 -9.82 -7.72
CA ALA A 33 9.08 -10.59 -7.97
C ALA A 33 10.10 -9.72 -8.73
N GLY A 34 11.39 -9.96 -8.48
CA GLY A 34 12.46 -9.28 -9.17
C GLY A 34 13.81 -9.96 -8.91
N THR A 35 14.82 -9.56 -9.68
CA THR A 35 16.20 -10.01 -9.50
C THR A 35 17.04 -8.84 -9.01
N GLY A 36 17.79 -9.05 -7.94
CA GLY A 36 18.75 -8.06 -7.45
C GLY A 36 19.90 -7.92 -8.45
N THR A 37 20.14 -6.71 -8.96
CA THR A 37 21.18 -6.44 -9.96
C THR A 37 22.48 -5.90 -9.35
N GLY A 38 22.54 -5.73 -8.02
CA GLY A 38 23.66 -5.08 -7.33
C GLY A 38 23.66 -3.54 -7.43
N ALA A 39 22.67 -2.95 -8.10
CA ALA A 39 22.45 -1.51 -8.17
C ALA A 39 21.16 -1.11 -7.43
N ALA A 40 20.95 0.19 -7.20
CA ALA A 40 19.71 0.69 -6.62
C ALA A 40 18.51 0.40 -7.55
N GLN A 41 17.46 -0.21 -7.01
CA GLN A 41 16.23 -0.52 -7.74
C GLN A 41 15.08 0.31 -7.17
N GLN A 42 14.50 1.18 -8.01
CA GLN A 42 13.39 2.02 -7.60
C GLN A 42 12.06 1.27 -7.73
N LEU A 43 11.34 1.14 -6.62
CA LEU A 43 10.03 0.51 -6.54
C LEU A 43 8.98 1.57 -6.16
N THR A 44 8.14 1.97 -7.11
CA THR A 44 7.12 3.00 -6.87
C THR A 44 5.83 2.38 -6.39
N VAL A 45 5.33 2.85 -5.25
CA VAL A 45 4.05 2.40 -4.66
C VAL A 45 2.98 3.45 -4.92
N TYR A 46 1.80 3.02 -5.38
CA TYR A 46 0.66 3.90 -5.63
C TYR A 46 -0.44 3.62 -4.59
N GLY A 47 -0.78 4.60 -3.77
CA GLY A 47 -1.88 4.49 -2.81
C GLY A 47 -3.23 4.92 -3.41
N ARG A 48 -4.32 4.30 -2.95
CA ARG A 48 -5.69 4.75 -3.24
C ARG A 48 -6.59 4.60 -2.03
N VAL A 49 -7.34 5.65 -1.73
CA VAL A 49 -8.50 5.61 -0.83
C VAL A 49 -9.75 5.48 -1.71
N PRO A 50 -10.48 4.34 -1.70
CA PRO A 50 -11.73 4.22 -2.42
C PRO A 50 -12.83 5.08 -1.75
N PRO A 51 -13.91 5.42 -2.50
CA PRO A 51 -15.11 5.99 -1.90
C PRO A 51 -15.61 5.12 -0.76
N GLN A 52 -15.87 5.74 0.39
CA GLN A 52 -16.38 5.12 1.61
C GLN A 52 -17.20 6.15 2.39
N ASN A 53 -17.94 5.71 3.41
CA ASN A 53 -18.67 6.62 4.30
C ASN A 53 -17.71 7.67 4.85
N THR A 54 -18.10 8.95 4.77
CA THR A 54 -17.26 10.08 5.19
C THR A 54 -16.80 9.87 6.63
N PRO A 55 -15.49 9.65 6.85
CA PRO A 55 -14.93 9.50 8.19
C PRO A 55 -15.04 10.81 8.96
N ALA A 56 -14.93 10.74 10.29
CA ALA A 56 -14.83 11.95 11.10
C ALA A 56 -13.64 12.82 10.66
N PRO A 57 -13.76 14.15 10.67
CA PRO A 57 -12.64 15.02 10.31
C PRO A 57 -11.47 14.84 11.26
N GLY A 58 -10.25 14.80 10.72
CA GLY A 58 -9.02 14.68 11.49
C GLY A 58 -7.86 14.09 10.71
N THR A 59 -6.71 13.98 11.36
CA THR A 59 -5.52 13.33 10.79
C THR A 59 -5.61 11.81 10.99
N TYR A 60 -5.40 11.06 9.90
CA TYR A 60 -5.34 9.60 9.91
C TYR A 60 -3.94 9.16 9.52
N THR A 61 -3.32 8.30 10.32
CA THR A 61 -1.96 7.77 10.07
C THR A 61 -1.97 6.26 9.96
N ASP A 62 -0.95 5.72 9.28
CA ASP A 62 -0.69 4.28 9.20
C ASP A 62 0.80 4.01 8.99
N THR A 63 1.23 2.79 9.30
CA THR A 63 2.61 2.33 9.12
C THR A 63 2.61 1.15 8.16
N VAL A 64 3.26 1.30 7.01
CA VAL A 64 3.41 0.24 6.00
C VAL A 64 4.80 -0.38 6.11
N THR A 65 4.87 -1.69 6.33
CA THR A 65 6.13 -2.45 6.37
C THR A 65 6.40 -3.08 5.02
N ALA A 66 7.57 -2.79 4.43
CA ALA A 66 8.06 -3.47 3.24
C ALA A 66 8.93 -4.67 3.63
N THR A 67 8.53 -5.87 3.21
CA THR A 67 9.29 -7.11 3.43
C THR A 67 9.95 -7.54 2.12
N ILE A 68 11.24 -7.84 2.18
CA ILE A 68 12.01 -8.40 1.07
C ILE A 68 12.32 -9.85 1.41
N THR A 69 12.04 -10.76 0.48
CA THR A 69 12.33 -12.20 0.61
C THR A 69 13.16 -12.64 -0.60
N TYR A 70 14.13 -13.52 -0.38
CA TYR A 70 15.08 -14.02 -1.37
C TYR A 70 15.21 -15.54 -1.31
#